data_AF-A0A9W6YKC0-F1
#
_entry.id   AF-A0A9W6YKC0-F1
#
_cell.length_a   1.000
_cell.length_b   1.000
_cell.length_c   1.000
_cell.angle_alpha   90.00
_cell.angle_beta   90.00
_cell.angle_gamma   90.00
#
_symmetry.space_group_name_H-M   'P 1'
#
loop_
_entity.id
_entity.type
_entity.pdbx_description
1 polymer ?
#
loop_
_entity_poly.entity_id
_entity_poly.type
_entity_poly.pdbx_seq_one_letter_code
_entity_poly.pdbx_strand_id
1 'polypeptide(L)'
;MHRKQEQLVQANELLNTYDFYISIGSDNKEFFSWIATSMEEPDDAMETTTRTAVLQGSETRRQVEALAHHSAATYQLNAEQIGQVQLQQDRLAAQTSEYLQAQHDQQVSLVEQQEEMRRQMDEHRKYLDEQYKILKAVGQAVGLQGQRLETLAEAVQPHLQARWGAFAQGAAVAASERTQDISTVTVAAGTNLPVPPIYKGSSKKEKREFMDSYAIYSRRIKALNQGSQAKFCVMPLSACIEQGTMVRICGLSFSR
;
A
#
# COMPACT_ATOMS: atom_id res chain seq x y z
N MET A 1 4.30 -38.18 18.09
CA MET A 1 3.70 -38.75 16.87
C MET A 1 4.72 -39.09 15.77
N HIS A 2 5.97 -38.63 15.81
CA HIS A 2 6.95 -38.94 14.74
C HIS A 2 7.63 -40.31 14.81
N ARG A 3 7.79 -40.96 15.98
CA ARG A 3 8.46 -42.28 16.06
C ARG A 3 7.67 -43.46 15.51
N LYS A 4 6.34 -43.34 15.34
CA LYS A 4 5.52 -44.42 14.76
C LYS A 4 5.54 -44.42 13.23
N GLN A 5 5.96 -43.31 12.61
CA GLN A 5 5.98 -43.18 11.15
C GLN A 5 7.29 -43.72 10.56
N GLU A 6 8.41 -43.60 11.29
CA GLU A 6 9.69 -44.20 10.90
C GLU A 6 9.69 -45.73 11.01
N GLN A 7 8.97 -46.31 11.98
CA GLN A 7 8.85 -47.78 12.10
C GLN A 7 7.99 -48.42 10.99
N LEU A 8 7.04 -47.67 10.40
CA LEU A 8 6.24 -48.16 9.27
C LEU A 8 6.99 -48.11 7.93
N VAL A 9 7.97 -47.21 7.80
CA VAL A 9 8.84 -47.13 6.60
C VAL A 9 9.89 -48.25 6.62
N GLN A 10 10.50 -48.52 7.79
CA GLN A 10 11.46 -49.64 7.92
C GLN A 10 10.83 -51.03 7.80
N ALA A 11 9.56 -51.20 8.21
CA ALA A 11 8.84 -52.46 8.00
C ALA A 11 8.48 -52.72 6.52
N ASN A 12 8.33 -51.65 5.72
CA ASN A 12 7.97 -51.74 4.31
C ASN A 12 9.19 -52.02 3.41
N GLU A 13 10.40 -51.61 3.83
CA GLU A 13 11.64 -51.97 3.16
C GLU A 13 12.02 -53.45 3.39
N LEU A 14 11.72 -54.01 4.57
CA LEU A 14 11.97 -55.44 4.85
C LEU A 14 10.98 -56.38 4.13
N LEU A 15 9.73 -55.95 3.88
CA LEU A 15 8.76 -56.71 3.10
C LEU A 15 9.10 -56.70 1.59
N ASN A 16 9.54 -55.56 1.04
CA ASN A 16 9.96 -55.47 -0.36
C ASN A 16 11.27 -56.24 -0.67
N THR A 17 12.12 -56.46 0.33
CA THR A 17 13.33 -57.27 0.16
C THR A 17 13.03 -58.78 0.22
N TYR A 18 11.99 -59.18 0.96
CA TYR A 18 11.54 -60.58 1.04
C TYR A 18 10.72 -61.02 -0.17
N ASP A 19 9.93 -60.12 -0.78
CA ASP A 19 9.20 -60.44 -2.02
C ASP A 19 10.12 -60.56 -3.25
N PHE A 20 11.28 -59.89 -3.24
CA PHE A 20 12.28 -60.07 -4.30
C PHE A 20 13.02 -61.42 -4.20
N TYR A 21 13.17 -61.98 -2.99
CA TYR A 21 13.79 -63.30 -2.80
C TYR A 21 12.82 -64.47 -2.99
N ILE A 22 11.51 -64.26 -2.81
CA ILE A 22 10.51 -65.32 -3.03
C ILE A 22 10.15 -65.47 -4.52
N SER A 23 10.28 -64.40 -5.33
CA SER A 23 10.02 -64.47 -6.77
C SER A 23 11.10 -65.20 -7.58
N ILE A 24 12.30 -65.40 -7.00
CA ILE A 24 13.39 -66.20 -7.63
C ILE A 24 13.30 -67.70 -7.22
N GLY A 25 12.42 -68.04 -6.27
CA GLY A 25 12.36 -69.36 -5.63
C GLY A 25 11.40 -70.40 -6.23
N SER A 26 10.52 -70.04 -7.17
CA SER A 26 9.51 -70.98 -7.69
C SER A 26 9.85 -71.62 -9.04
N ASP A 27 10.70 -71.00 -9.86
CA ASP A 27 10.94 -71.47 -11.24
C ASP A 27 12.24 -72.28 -11.42
N ASN A 28 12.99 -72.52 -10.35
CA ASN A 28 14.31 -73.16 -10.41
C ASN A 28 14.37 -74.62 -9.92
N LYS A 29 13.23 -75.29 -9.73
CA LYS A 29 13.25 -76.72 -9.38
C LYS A 29 13.79 -77.59 -10.52
N GLU A 30 13.52 -77.20 -11.76
CA GLU A 30 14.05 -77.84 -12.97
C GLU A 30 15.58 -77.64 -13.09
N PHE A 31 16.08 -76.45 -12.75
CA PHE A 31 17.51 -76.14 -12.84
C PHE A 31 18.36 -76.92 -11.83
N PHE A 32 17.90 -77.03 -10.57
CA PHE A 32 18.60 -77.84 -9.56
C PHE A 32 18.44 -79.35 -9.78
N SER A 33 17.34 -79.81 -10.40
CA SER A 33 17.17 -81.20 -10.84
C SER A 33 18.14 -81.57 -11.97
N TRP A 34 18.35 -80.66 -12.92
CA TRP A 34 19.30 -80.82 -14.02
C TRP A 34 20.76 -80.86 -13.54
N ILE A 35 21.13 -80.02 -12.56
CA ILE A 35 22.46 -80.02 -11.93
C ILE A 35 22.69 -81.33 -11.15
N ALA A 36 21.69 -81.83 -10.42
CA ALA A 36 21.79 -83.10 -9.68
C ALA A 36 21.88 -84.33 -10.59
N THR A 37 21.26 -84.28 -11.78
CA THR A 37 21.31 -85.37 -12.78
C THR A 37 22.61 -85.34 -13.62
N SER A 38 23.27 -84.18 -13.72
CA SER A 38 24.50 -84.02 -14.51
C SER A 38 25.77 -84.44 -13.76
N MET A 39 25.64 -85.05 -12.57
CA MET A 39 26.75 -85.45 -11.70
C MET A 39 26.93 -86.98 -11.60
N GLU A 40 26.28 -87.73 -12.50
CA GLU A 40 26.54 -89.17 -12.71
C GLU A 40 27.34 -89.35 -14.01
N GLU A 41 28.65 -89.54 -13.90
CA GLU A 41 29.49 -90.03 -15.00
C GLU A 41 29.12 -91.47 -15.35
N PRO A 42 29.21 -91.83 -16.64
CA PRO A 42 30.09 -92.95 -16.95
C PRO A 42 31.14 -92.60 -18.01
N ASP A 43 32.32 -93.14 -17.72
CA ASP A 43 33.51 -93.31 -18.53
C ASP A 43 33.25 -93.74 -19.98
N ASP A 44 34.28 -93.49 -20.80
CA ASP A 44 34.55 -93.98 -22.15
C ASP A 44 33.96 -93.20 -23.34
N ALA A 45 34.66 -92.11 -23.71
CA ALA A 45 34.93 -91.74 -25.10
C ALA A 45 35.99 -90.63 -25.21
N MET A 46 37.20 -90.87 -24.69
CA MET A 46 38.31 -89.92 -24.80
C MET A 46 39.08 -90.18 -26.10
N GLU A 47 38.71 -89.50 -27.20
CA GLU A 47 39.64 -89.00 -28.23
C GLU A 47 38.97 -88.26 -29.42
N THR A 48 37.79 -87.64 -29.27
CA THR A 48 37.29 -86.68 -30.29
C THR A 48 36.58 -85.45 -29.72
N THR A 49 36.49 -85.32 -28.40
CA THR A 49 35.62 -84.32 -27.72
C THR A 49 36.37 -83.09 -27.19
N THR A 50 37.70 -83.05 -27.25
CA THR A 50 38.48 -81.92 -26.71
C THR A 50 38.42 -80.67 -27.60
N ARG A 51 38.21 -80.81 -28.91
CA ARG A 51 38.15 -79.65 -29.83
C ARG A 51 36.78 -78.97 -29.81
N THR A 52 35.70 -79.72 -29.61
CA THR A 52 34.33 -79.19 -29.59
C THR A 52 34.01 -78.53 -28.24
N ALA A 53 34.49 -79.08 -27.12
CA ALA A 53 34.29 -78.49 -25.79
C ALA A 53 35.02 -77.14 -25.59
N VAL A 54 36.22 -76.97 -26.15
CA VAL A 54 36.96 -75.69 -26.10
C VAL A 54 36.30 -74.62 -26.97
N LEU A 55 35.74 -75.01 -28.13
CA LEU A 55 34.98 -74.09 -28.99
C LEU A 55 33.66 -73.67 -28.33
N GLN A 56 32.95 -74.60 -27.66
CA GLN A 56 31.69 -74.33 -26.97
C GLN A 56 31.89 -73.46 -25.70
N GLY A 57 32.98 -73.66 -24.97
CA GLY A 57 33.41 -72.79 -23.86
C GLY A 57 33.83 -71.39 -24.32
N SER A 58 34.45 -71.28 -25.50
CA SER A 58 34.82 -69.98 -26.08
C SER A 58 33.62 -69.17 -26.56
N GLU A 59 32.59 -69.85 -27.09
CA GLU A 59 31.37 -69.21 -27.58
C GLU A 59 30.46 -68.79 -26.43
N THR A 60 30.28 -69.63 -25.41
CA THR A 60 29.55 -69.27 -24.18
C THR A 60 30.22 -68.11 -23.44
N ARG A 61 31.55 -68.09 -23.37
CA ARG A 61 32.29 -66.95 -22.82
C ARG A 61 32.04 -65.65 -23.59
N ARG A 62 32.06 -65.68 -24.93
CA ARG A 62 31.72 -64.50 -25.75
C ARG A 62 30.28 -64.04 -25.52
N GLN A 63 29.34 -64.97 -25.35
CA GLN A 63 27.93 -64.63 -25.05
C GLN A 63 27.78 -63.97 -23.68
N VAL A 64 28.50 -64.47 -22.66
CA VAL A 64 28.52 -63.84 -21.33
C VAL A 64 29.16 -62.46 -21.38
N GLU A 65 30.27 -62.30 -22.11
CA GLU A 65 30.92 -60.99 -22.31
C GLU A 65 29.99 -60.02 -23.07
N ALA A 66 29.28 -60.48 -24.10
CA ALA A 66 28.30 -59.69 -24.83
C ALA A 66 27.10 -59.28 -23.94
N LEU A 67 26.60 -60.19 -23.10
CA LEU A 67 25.53 -59.90 -22.14
C LEU A 67 26.01 -58.93 -21.06
N ALA A 68 27.25 -59.06 -20.59
CA ALA A 68 27.86 -58.14 -19.64
C ALA A 68 27.98 -56.72 -20.24
N HIS A 69 28.46 -56.60 -21.48
CA HIS A 69 28.51 -55.33 -22.19
C HIS A 69 27.11 -54.73 -22.42
N HIS A 70 26.13 -55.55 -22.77
CA HIS A 70 24.75 -55.10 -22.94
C HIS A 70 24.15 -54.60 -21.62
N SER A 71 24.34 -55.35 -20.54
CA SER A 71 23.88 -54.95 -19.19
C SER A 71 24.55 -53.65 -18.73
N ALA A 72 25.87 -53.52 -18.90
CA ALA A 72 26.61 -52.30 -18.56
C ALA A 72 26.12 -51.07 -19.33
N ALA A 73 25.88 -51.21 -20.65
CA ALA A 73 25.30 -50.13 -21.46
C ALA A 73 23.88 -49.76 -20.98
N THR A 74 23.08 -50.74 -20.60
CA THR A 74 21.71 -50.52 -20.09
C THR A 74 21.74 -49.80 -18.73
N TYR A 75 22.66 -50.18 -17.84
CA TYR A 75 22.85 -49.50 -16.55
C TYR A 75 23.32 -48.05 -16.72
N GLN A 76 24.21 -47.78 -17.67
CA GLN A 76 24.66 -46.41 -17.96
C GLN A 76 23.51 -45.54 -18.45
N LEU A 77 22.71 -46.03 -19.41
CA LEU A 77 21.53 -45.32 -19.91
C LEU A 77 20.50 -45.05 -18.80
N ASN A 78 20.27 -46.04 -17.93
CA ASN A 78 19.35 -45.88 -16.80
C ASN A 78 19.87 -44.85 -15.78
N ALA A 79 21.17 -44.85 -15.48
CA ALA A 79 21.78 -43.87 -14.58
C ALA A 79 21.66 -42.43 -15.12
N GLU A 80 21.86 -42.25 -16.43
CA GLU A 80 21.66 -40.96 -17.10
C GLU A 80 20.19 -40.53 -17.04
N GLN A 81 19.25 -41.44 -17.28
CA GLN A 81 17.82 -41.15 -17.23
C GLN A 81 17.36 -40.75 -15.82
N ILE A 82 17.86 -41.45 -14.79
CA ILE A 82 17.62 -41.08 -13.38
C ILE A 82 18.20 -39.69 -13.09
N GLY A 83 19.41 -39.39 -13.57
CA GLY A 83 20.03 -38.08 -13.42
C GLY A 83 19.21 -36.95 -14.06
N GLN A 84 18.64 -37.18 -15.24
CA GLN A 84 17.76 -36.21 -15.92
C GLN A 84 16.47 -35.95 -15.14
N VAL A 85 15.84 -37.02 -14.63
CA VAL A 85 14.63 -36.90 -13.80
C VAL A 85 14.93 -36.17 -12.50
N GLN A 86 16.08 -36.44 -11.87
CA GLN A 86 16.49 -35.74 -10.65
C GLN A 86 16.69 -34.24 -10.91
N LEU A 87 17.40 -33.88 -11.98
CA LEU A 87 17.58 -32.49 -12.38
C LEU A 87 16.24 -31.79 -12.65
N GLN A 88 15.29 -32.50 -13.28
CA GLN A 88 13.96 -31.97 -13.53
C GLN A 88 13.19 -31.75 -12.22
N GLN A 89 13.29 -32.67 -11.26
CA GLN A 89 12.69 -32.51 -9.93
C GLN A 89 13.30 -31.32 -9.19
N ASP A 90 14.62 -31.18 -9.20
CA ASP A 90 15.31 -30.07 -8.53
C ASP A 90 14.91 -28.72 -9.13
N ARG A 91 14.80 -28.66 -10.47
CA ARG A 91 14.32 -27.46 -11.16
C ARG A 91 12.88 -27.12 -10.79
N LEU A 92 12.00 -28.12 -10.74
CA LEU A 92 10.60 -27.92 -10.34
C LEU A 92 10.50 -27.49 -8.87
N ALA A 93 11.29 -28.08 -7.98
CA ALA A 93 11.36 -27.72 -6.57
C ALA A 93 11.84 -26.27 -6.40
N ALA A 94 12.89 -25.87 -7.12
CA ALA A 94 13.39 -24.50 -7.12
C ALA A 94 12.30 -23.52 -7.59
N GLN A 95 11.68 -23.77 -8.75
CA GLN A 95 10.59 -22.92 -9.26
C GLN A 95 9.41 -22.82 -8.30
N THR A 96 9.04 -23.93 -7.66
CA THR A 96 7.95 -23.95 -6.68
C THR A 96 8.31 -23.13 -5.45
N SER A 97 9.56 -23.24 -4.97
CA SER A 97 10.04 -22.47 -3.83
C SER A 97 10.14 -20.97 -4.12
N GLU A 98 10.64 -20.58 -5.30
CA GLU A 98 10.70 -19.19 -5.75
C GLU A 98 9.30 -18.57 -5.85
N TYR A 99 8.34 -19.32 -6.39
CA TYR A 99 6.95 -18.88 -6.48
C TYR A 99 6.33 -18.64 -5.11
N LEU A 100 6.47 -19.60 -4.19
CA LEU A 100 5.95 -19.47 -2.83
C LEU A 100 6.64 -18.31 -2.08
N GLN A 101 7.95 -18.15 -2.26
CA GLN A 101 8.69 -17.04 -1.66
C GLN A 101 8.20 -15.69 -2.19
N ALA A 102 8.06 -15.53 -3.50
CA ALA A 102 7.55 -14.30 -4.10
C ALA A 102 6.11 -13.99 -3.61
N GLN A 103 5.28 -15.01 -3.44
CA GLN A 103 3.93 -14.84 -2.88
C GLN A 103 3.98 -14.35 -1.42
N HIS A 104 4.88 -14.92 -0.60
CA HIS A 104 5.10 -14.47 0.77
C HIS A 104 5.60 -13.02 0.83
N ASP A 105 6.61 -12.67 0.02
CA ASP A 105 7.17 -11.33 -0.01
C ASP A 105 6.12 -10.29 -0.43
N GLN A 106 5.26 -10.64 -1.41
CA GLN A 106 4.14 -9.79 -1.81
C GLN A 106 3.15 -9.59 -0.66
N GLN A 107 2.83 -10.66 0.10
CA GLN A 107 1.93 -10.58 1.24
C GLN A 107 2.52 -9.71 2.37
N VAL A 108 3.81 -9.85 2.66
CA VAL A 108 4.50 -9.02 3.66
C VAL A 108 4.48 -7.55 3.23
N SER A 109 4.82 -7.26 1.98
CA SER A 109 4.83 -5.90 1.45
C SER A 109 3.46 -5.21 1.54
N LEU A 110 2.37 -5.93 1.24
CA LEU A 110 1.02 -5.39 1.38
C LEU A 110 0.65 -5.09 2.83
N VAL A 111 1.03 -5.96 3.77
CA VAL A 111 0.77 -5.75 5.20
C VAL A 111 1.57 -4.56 5.72
N GLU A 112 2.85 -4.45 5.36
CA GLU A 112 3.68 -3.30 5.72
C GLU A 112 3.09 -2.00 5.19
N GLN A 113 2.61 -1.98 3.95
CA GLN A 113 1.94 -0.81 3.36
C GLN A 113 0.66 -0.44 4.13
N GLN A 114 -0.12 -1.43 4.55
CA GLN A 114 -1.33 -1.22 5.34
C GLN A 114 -1.00 -0.66 6.73
N GLU A 115 0.04 -1.19 7.39
CA GLU A 115 0.50 -0.69 8.69
C GLU A 115 1.00 0.75 8.61
N GLU A 116 1.73 1.09 7.55
CA GLU A 116 2.23 2.45 7.34
C GLU A 116 1.08 3.43 7.12
N MET A 117 0.10 3.08 6.29
CA MET A 117 -1.11 3.90 6.10
C MET A 117 -1.85 4.09 7.44
N ARG A 118 -1.94 3.04 8.26
CA ARG A 118 -2.57 3.12 9.57
C ARG A 118 -1.80 4.06 10.51
N ARG A 119 -0.46 4.01 10.51
CA ARG A 119 0.38 4.93 11.30
C ARG A 119 0.15 6.38 10.89
N GLN A 120 0.16 6.66 9.59
CA GLN A 120 -0.10 8.01 9.09
C GLN A 120 -1.50 8.51 9.49
N MET A 121 -2.53 7.67 9.39
CA MET A 121 -3.88 8.01 9.84
C MET A 121 -3.94 8.31 11.34
N ASP A 122 -3.20 7.56 12.15
CA ASP A 122 -3.12 7.79 13.60
C ASP A 122 -2.38 9.09 13.94
N GLU A 123 -1.34 9.44 13.18
CA GLU A 123 -0.64 10.73 13.31
C GLU A 123 -1.54 11.90 12.91
N HIS A 124 -2.24 11.80 11.78
CA HIS A 124 -3.21 12.82 11.35
C HIS A 124 -4.32 13.00 12.38
N ARG A 125 -4.82 11.89 12.95
CA ARG A 125 -5.83 11.94 14.01
C ARG A 125 -5.32 12.63 15.27
N LYS A 126 -4.11 12.29 15.73
CA LYS A 126 -3.46 12.97 16.87
C LYS A 126 -3.28 14.46 16.60
N TYR A 127 -2.82 14.83 15.42
CA TYR A 127 -2.67 16.23 15.03
C TYR A 127 -4.01 16.99 15.11
N LEU A 128 -5.08 16.41 14.57
CA LEU A 128 -6.42 17.00 14.64
C LEU A 128 -6.94 17.10 16.08
N ASP A 129 -6.70 16.09 16.91
CA ASP A 129 -7.09 16.12 18.32
C ASP A 129 -6.39 17.25 19.08
N GLU A 130 -5.11 17.50 18.80
CA GLU A 130 -4.39 18.64 19.38
C GLU A 130 -4.95 19.98 18.89
N GLN A 131 -5.25 20.11 17.60
CA GLN A 131 -5.91 21.32 17.07
C GLN A 131 -7.28 21.55 17.73
N TYR A 132 -8.04 20.48 17.95
CA TYR A 132 -9.35 20.55 18.61
C TYR A 132 -9.23 21.00 20.08
N LYS A 133 -8.23 20.51 20.83
CA LYS A 133 -7.98 20.95 22.22
C LYS A 133 -7.72 22.46 22.29
N ILE A 134 -6.87 22.97 21.41
CA ILE A 134 -6.58 24.41 21.33
C ILE A 134 -7.85 25.19 20.99
N LEU A 135 -8.58 24.76 19.97
CA LEU A 135 -9.82 25.41 19.55
C LEU A 135 -10.86 25.44 20.69
N LYS A 136 -10.99 24.33 21.44
CA LYS A 136 -11.86 24.25 22.61
C LYS A 136 -11.45 25.23 23.71
N ALA A 137 -10.15 25.34 23.99
CA ALA A 137 -9.63 26.29 24.98
C ALA A 137 -9.89 27.75 24.55
N VAL A 138 -9.66 28.07 23.27
CA VAL A 138 -9.99 29.39 22.70
C VAL A 138 -11.50 29.66 22.81
N GLY A 139 -12.34 28.68 22.49
CA GLY A 139 -13.79 28.79 22.64
C GLY A 139 -14.23 29.08 24.08
N GLN A 140 -13.63 28.42 25.06
CA GLN A 140 -13.89 28.70 26.48
C GLN A 140 -13.44 30.11 26.90
N ALA A 141 -12.26 30.54 26.46
CA ALA A 141 -11.75 31.88 26.76
C ALA A 141 -12.63 32.99 26.14
N VAL A 142 -13.05 32.79 24.88
CA VAL A 142 -13.99 33.71 24.20
C VAL A 142 -15.36 33.70 24.89
N GLY A 143 -15.84 32.55 25.35
CA GLY A 143 -17.08 32.46 26.13
C GLY A 143 -17.02 33.28 27.43
N LEU A 144 -15.91 33.18 28.17
CA LEU A 144 -15.67 34.01 29.37
C LEU A 144 -15.58 35.50 29.03
N GLN A 145 -14.94 35.85 27.92
CA GLN A 145 -14.89 37.24 27.45
C GLN A 145 -16.29 37.75 27.08
N GLY A 146 -17.12 36.93 26.42
CA GLY A 146 -18.51 37.24 26.09
C GLY A 146 -19.33 37.54 27.34
N GLN A 147 -19.27 36.67 28.35
CA GLN A 147 -19.95 36.90 29.63
C GLN A 147 -19.56 38.22 30.29
N ARG A 148 -18.25 38.57 30.29
CA ARG A 148 -17.79 39.86 30.82
C ARG A 148 -18.33 41.05 30.03
N LEU A 149 -18.41 40.93 28.72
CA LEU A 149 -19.00 41.93 27.84
C LEU A 149 -20.50 42.09 28.10
N GLU A 150 -21.22 41.00 28.31
CA GLU A 150 -22.65 41.00 28.68
C GLU A 150 -22.87 41.72 30.01
N THR A 151 -22.09 41.38 31.05
CA THR A 151 -22.18 42.04 32.36
C THR A 151 -21.85 43.54 32.27
N LEU A 152 -20.83 43.90 31.49
CA LEU A 152 -20.48 45.31 31.26
C LEU A 152 -21.59 46.04 30.49
N ALA A 153 -22.16 45.40 29.47
CA ALA A 153 -23.28 45.95 28.72
C ALA A 153 -24.48 46.21 29.63
N GLU A 154 -24.86 45.24 30.47
CA GLU A 154 -25.94 45.38 31.46
C GLU A 154 -25.65 46.51 32.47
N ALA A 155 -24.41 46.62 32.97
CA ALA A 155 -24.02 47.67 33.92
C ALA A 155 -24.06 49.08 33.31
N VAL A 156 -23.71 49.22 32.03
CA VAL A 156 -23.70 50.50 31.32
C VAL A 156 -25.08 50.83 30.74
N GLN A 157 -25.95 49.84 30.51
CA GLN A 157 -27.30 50.00 29.99
C GLN A 157 -28.17 51.04 30.72
N PRO A 158 -28.28 51.07 32.07
CA PRO A 158 -29.04 52.11 32.77
C PRO A 158 -28.41 53.50 32.60
N HIS A 159 -27.08 53.61 32.54
CA HIS A 159 -26.40 54.89 32.35
C HIS A 159 -26.57 55.43 30.93
N LEU A 160 -26.49 54.55 29.92
CA LEU A 160 -26.81 54.86 28.54
C LEU A 160 -28.29 55.26 28.41
N GLN A 161 -29.22 54.53 29.00
CA GLN A 161 -30.65 54.84 28.94
C GLN A 161 -30.98 56.18 29.62
N ALA A 162 -30.32 56.52 30.73
CA ALA A 162 -30.44 57.83 31.38
C ALA A 162 -29.86 58.96 30.51
N ARG A 163 -28.68 58.75 29.92
CA ARG A 163 -28.02 59.74 29.05
C ARG A 163 -28.83 59.98 27.76
N TRP A 164 -29.25 58.92 27.07
CA TRP A 164 -30.07 59.03 25.86
C TRP A 164 -31.50 59.48 26.16
N GLY A 165 -32.06 59.13 27.32
CA GLY A 165 -33.33 59.66 27.80
C GLY A 165 -33.31 61.18 27.99
N ALA A 166 -32.20 61.74 28.50
CA ALA A 166 -32.00 63.18 28.59
C ALA A 166 -31.91 63.86 27.21
N PHE A 167 -31.30 63.21 26.20
CA PHE A 167 -31.30 63.72 24.81
C PHE A 167 -32.69 63.63 24.15
N ALA A 168 -33.48 62.58 24.42
CA ALA A 168 -34.85 62.47 23.92
C ALA A 168 -35.80 63.48 24.58
N GLN A 169 -35.54 63.86 25.83
CA GLN A 169 -36.29 64.87 26.59
C GLN A 169 -35.83 66.31 26.29
N GLY A 170 -34.58 66.50 25.84
CA GLY A 170 -33.99 67.81 25.51
C GLY A 170 -34.41 68.40 24.15
N ALA A 171 -35.17 67.68 23.32
CA ALA A 171 -35.69 68.21 22.06
C ALA A 171 -36.90 69.17 22.25
N ALA A 172 -37.41 69.29 23.47
CA ALA A 172 -38.44 70.25 23.83
C ALA A 172 -37.94 71.14 24.98
N VAL A 173 -37.03 72.07 24.68
CA VAL A 173 -36.99 73.44 25.21
C VAL A 173 -35.65 74.12 24.85
N ALA A 174 -35.79 75.38 24.42
CA ALA A 174 -34.77 76.43 24.33
C ALA A 174 -33.91 76.49 23.05
N ALA A 175 -34.45 77.26 22.10
CA ALA A 175 -33.66 78.18 21.30
C ALA A 175 -32.87 79.16 22.20
N SER A 176 -31.56 79.29 21.99
CA SER A 176 -30.78 80.55 22.00
C SER A 176 -29.28 80.24 21.89
N GLU A 177 -28.70 80.69 20.78
CA GLU A 177 -27.34 81.23 20.59
C GLU A 177 -26.16 80.67 21.42
N ARG A 178 -25.15 80.14 20.71
CA ARG A 178 -23.81 80.78 20.62
C ARG A 178 -22.86 80.08 19.64
N THR A 179 -22.09 80.95 19.02
CA THR A 179 -21.02 80.88 18.00
C THR A 179 -19.77 80.07 18.38
N GLN A 180 -18.99 79.66 17.34
CA GLN A 180 -17.60 79.13 17.32
C GLN A 180 -17.40 77.68 17.82
N ASP A 181 -16.71 76.76 17.14
CA ASP A 181 -15.68 76.86 16.11
C ASP A 181 -15.88 75.81 15.00
N ILE A 182 -15.84 76.28 13.76
CA ILE A 182 -15.70 75.45 12.57
C ILE A 182 -14.22 75.06 12.50
N SER A 183 -13.88 73.88 13.05
CA SER A 183 -12.63 73.22 12.67
C SER A 183 -12.79 72.74 11.24
N THR A 184 -12.37 73.59 10.32
CA THR A 184 -12.27 73.33 8.89
C THR A 184 -11.20 72.26 8.67
N VAL A 185 -11.52 71.00 8.93
CA VAL A 185 -10.78 69.88 8.33
C VAL A 185 -11.15 69.88 6.86
N THR A 186 -10.25 70.42 6.05
CA THR A 186 -10.28 70.29 4.60
C THR A 186 -10.29 68.80 4.25
N VAL A 187 -11.48 68.23 4.04
CA VAL A 187 -11.64 66.90 3.43
C VAL A 187 -11.28 67.05 1.95
N ALA A 188 -9.98 67.00 1.68
CA ALA A 188 -9.48 66.92 0.32
C ALA A 188 -9.77 65.53 -0.25
N ALA A 189 -10.69 65.50 -1.21
CA ALA A 189 -10.83 64.51 -2.28
C ALA A 189 -10.97 63.03 -1.87
N GLY A 190 -12.18 62.65 -1.47
CA GLY A 190 -12.69 61.32 -1.82
C GLY A 190 -12.87 61.26 -3.35
N THR A 191 -12.15 60.37 -4.04
CA THR A 191 -12.55 59.82 -5.37
C THR A 191 -11.61 58.74 -5.94
N ASN A 192 -10.43 58.45 -5.37
CA ASN A 192 -9.48 57.47 -5.96
C ASN A 192 -9.29 56.17 -5.15
N LEU A 193 -10.30 55.66 -4.45
CA LEU A 193 -10.20 54.31 -3.89
C LEU A 193 -10.29 53.27 -5.02
N PRO A 194 -9.34 52.34 -5.13
CA PRO A 194 -9.39 51.31 -6.15
C PRO A 194 -10.60 50.41 -5.86
N VAL A 195 -11.43 50.19 -6.88
CA VAL A 195 -12.63 49.34 -6.79
C VAL A 195 -12.20 47.87 -6.85
N PRO A 196 -12.72 46.99 -5.96
CA PRO A 196 -12.43 45.57 -6.03
C PRO A 196 -13.02 44.96 -7.31
N PRO A 197 -12.27 44.13 -8.06
CA PRO A 197 -12.80 43.43 -9.21
C PRO A 197 -13.83 42.38 -8.78
N ILE A 198 -14.82 42.12 -9.63
CA ILE A 198 -15.83 41.07 -9.40
C ILE A 198 -15.69 39.97 -10.45
N TYR A 199 -15.50 38.73 -9.99
CA TYR A 199 -15.44 37.55 -10.85
C TYR A 199 -16.84 37.03 -11.18
N LYS A 200 -17.13 36.96 -12.48
CA LYS A 200 -18.37 36.39 -13.04
C LYS A 200 -18.13 35.27 -14.05
N GLY A 201 -16.86 35.00 -14.37
CA GLY A 201 -16.47 34.04 -15.39
C GLY A 201 -16.62 32.60 -14.93
N SER A 202 -16.41 31.68 -15.87
CA SER A 202 -16.40 30.23 -15.61
C SER A 202 -15.21 29.53 -16.26
N SER A 203 -14.47 30.21 -17.13
CA SER A 203 -13.31 29.65 -17.82
C SER A 203 -12.00 29.85 -17.05
N LYS A 204 -10.99 29.02 -17.37
CA LYS A 204 -9.62 29.18 -16.84
C LYS A 204 -8.97 30.51 -17.25
N LYS A 205 -9.31 31.02 -18.43
CA LYS A 205 -8.79 32.29 -18.95
C LYS A 205 -9.33 33.47 -18.15
N GLU A 206 -10.65 33.54 -17.95
CA GLU A 206 -11.29 34.60 -17.15
C GLU A 206 -10.84 34.55 -15.68
N LYS A 207 -10.62 33.35 -15.13
CA LYS A 207 -10.07 33.20 -13.77
C LYS A 207 -8.69 33.85 -13.67
N ARG A 208 -7.83 33.66 -14.68
CA ARG A 208 -6.48 34.25 -14.72
C ARG A 208 -6.55 35.78 -14.80
N GLU A 209 -7.33 36.31 -15.73
CA GLU A 209 -7.54 37.76 -15.88
C GLU A 209 -8.09 38.41 -14.61
N PHE A 210 -9.00 37.74 -13.90
CA PHE A 210 -9.50 38.18 -12.60
C PHE A 210 -8.42 38.18 -11.51
N MET A 211 -7.65 37.09 -11.39
CA MET A 211 -6.57 37.02 -10.38
C MET A 211 -5.50 38.09 -10.62
N ASP A 212 -5.16 38.36 -11.88
CA ASP A 212 -4.23 39.43 -12.26
C ASP A 212 -4.79 40.80 -11.87
N SER A 213 -6.07 41.05 -12.15
CA SER A 213 -6.78 42.28 -11.76
C SER A 213 -6.85 42.45 -10.23
N TYR A 214 -7.11 41.36 -9.50
CA TYR A 214 -7.16 41.36 -8.04
C TYR A 214 -5.79 41.63 -7.42
N ALA A 215 -4.71 41.10 -8.00
CA ALA A 215 -3.34 41.40 -7.57
C ALA A 215 -3.00 42.89 -7.72
N ILE A 216 -3.45 43.52 -8.82
CA ILE A 216 -3.30 44.97 -9.02
C ILE A 216 -4.10 45.75 -7.97
N TYR A 217 -5.36 45.39 -7.75
CA TYR A 217 -6.21 46.00 -6.71
C TYR A 217 -5.56 45.93 -5.32
N SER A 218 -5.09 44.75 -4.91
CA SER A 218 -4.46 44.56 -3.59
C SER A 218 -3.19 45.40 -3.45
N ARG A 219 -2.36 45.47 -4.50
CA ARG A 219 -1.17 46.34 -4.50
C ARG A 219 -1.53 47.82 -4.36
N ARG A 220 -2.57 48.29 -5.04
CA ARG A 220 -3.05 49.68 -4.93
C ARG A 220 -3.53 50.01 -3.51
N ILE A 221 -4.30 49.11 -2.88
CA ILE A 221 -4.73 49.30 -1.48
C ILE A 221 -3.52 49.34 -0.53
N LYS A 222 -2.55 48.43 -0.72
CA LYS A 222 -1.32 48.44 0.09
C LYS A 222 -0.50 49.73 -0.08
N ALA A 223 -0.39 50.24 -1.29
CA ALA A 223 0.29 51.51 -1.56
C ALA A 223 -0.43 52.71 -0.92
N LEU A 224 -1.77 52.75 -0.98
CA LEU A 224 -2.57 53.78 -0.32
C LEU A 224 -2.38 53.76 1.21
N ASN A 225 -2.27 52.58 1.81
CA ASN A 225 -2.01 52.42 3.25
C ASN A 225 -0.61 52.88 3.67
N GLN A 226 0.36 52.92 2.74
CA GLN A 226 1.71 53.43 3.02
C GLN A 226 1.78 54.96 2.90
N GLY A 227 0.92 55.56 2.06
CA GLY A 227 0.90 57.00 1.79
C GLY A 227 -0.16 57.81 2.53
N SER A 228 -1.06 57.18 3.28
CA SER A 228 -2.15 57.84 4.01
C SER A 228 -2.15 57.44 5.49
N GLN A 229 -2.63 58.33 6.37
CA GLN A 229 -2.88 58.01 7.77
C GLN A 229 -4.12 57.08 7.94
N ALA A 230 -4.91 56.90 6.88
CA ALA A 230 -6.06 56.02 6.85
C ALA A 230 -5.67 54.58 6.48
N LYS A 231 -6.20 53.61 7.22
CA LYS A 231 -5.99 52.17 6.97
C LYS A 231 -7.16 51.59 6.18
N PHE A 232 -6.97 51.38 4.89
CA PHE A 232 -7.91 50.72 4.00
C PHE A 232 -7.77 49.19 4.06
N CYS A 233 -8.90 48.49 4.18
CA CYS A 233 -8.94 47.03 4.17
C CYS A 233 -9.01 46.50 2.74
N VAL A 234 -8.27 45.43 2.45
CA VAL A 234 -8.38 44.68 1.20
C VAL A 234 -9.63 43.81 1.27
N MET A 235 -10.51 43.89 0.27
CA MET A 235 -11.68 43.02 0.18
C MET A 235 -11.24 41.55 0.01
N PRO A 236 -11.74 40.59 0.82
CA PRO A 236 -11.38 39.19 0.67
C PRO A 236 -11.86 38.63 -0.68
N LEU A 237 -11.09 37.70 -1.25
CA LEU A 237 -11.37 37.08 -2.55
C LEU A 237 -12.79 36.50 -2.65
N SER A 238 -13.31 35.91 -1.58
CA SER A 238 -14.66 35.33 -1.53
C SER A 238 -15.75 36.39 -1.77
N ALA A 239 -15.56 37.61 -1.29
CA ALA A 239 -16.49 38.73 -1.51
C ALA A 239 -16.35 39.34 -2.92
N CYS A 240 -15.25 39.05 -3.61
CA CYS A 240 -15.02 39.44 -5.01
C CYS A 240 -15.56 38.42 -6.01
N ILE A 241 -16.20 37.33 -5.57
CA ILE A 241 -16.84 36.34 -6.45
C ILE A 241 -18.34 36.58 -6.42
N GLU A 242 -18.96 36.69 -7.60
CA GLU A 242 -20.42 36.84 -7.69
C GLU A 242 -21.11 35.61 -7.09
N GLN A 243 -22.18 35.83 -6.31
CA GLN A 243 -22.88 34.76 -5.57
C GLN A 243 -23.36 33.61 -6.50
N GLY A 244 -23.90 33.93 -7.67
CA GLY A 244 -24.29 32.92 -8.67
C GLY A 244 -23.11 32.13 -9.24
N THR A 245 -21.91 32.72 -9.29
CA THR A 245 -20.68 32.03 -9.69
C THR A 245 -20.14 31.15 -8.56
N MET A 246 -20.21 31.61 -7.32
CA MET A 246 -19.88 30.80 -6.15
C MET A 246 -20.72 29.52 -6.09
N VAL A 247 -22.04 29.61 -6.27
CA VAL A 247 -22.94 28.45 -6.29
C VAL A 247 -22.57 27.45 -7.40
N ARG A 248 -22.24 27.92 -8.60
CA ARG A 248 -21.81 27.06 -9.71
C ARG A 248 -20.50 26.31 -9.41
N ILE A 249 -19.53 27.00 -8.80
CA ILE A 249 -18.24 26.39 -8.43
C ILE A 249 -18.43 25.36 -7.31
N CYS A 250 -19.22 25.69 -6.28
CA CYS A 250 -19.49 24.79 -5.16
C CYS A 250 -20.33 23.57 -5.59
N GLY A 251 -21.31 23.75 -6.48
CA GLY A 251 -22.15 22.65 -7.00
C GLY A 251 -21.37 21.60 -7.79
N LEU A 252 -20.30 21.98 -8.49
CA LEU A 252 -19.40 21.06 -9.19
C LEU A 252 -18.52 20.21 -8.24
N SER A 253 -18.42 20.60 -6.97
CA SER A 253 -17.55 19.95 -5.98
C SER A 253 -18.24 18.84 -5.18
N PHE A 254 -19.57 18.72 -5.26
CA PHE A 254 -20.38 17.75 -4.50
C PHE A 254 -21.08 16.67 -5.35
N SER A 255 -20.89 16.67 -6.67
CA SER A 255 -21.50 15.67 -7.59
C SER A 255 -20.46 14.75 -8.26
N ARG A 256 -19.37 14.39 -7.57
CA ARG A 256 -18.45 13.32 -7.98
C ARG A 256 -18.22 12.36 -6.85
#